data_AF-A0A239I0K0-F1
#
_entry.id   AF-A0A239I0K0-F1
#
_cell.length_a   1.000
_cell.length_b   1.000
_cell.length_c   1.000
_cell.angle_alpha   90.00
_cell.angle_beta   90.00
_cell.angle_gamma   90.00
#
_symmetry.space_group_name_H-M   'P 1'
#
loop_
_entity.id
_entity.type
_entity.pdbx_description
1 polymer ?
#
loop_
_entity_poly.entity_id
_entity_poly.type
_entity_poly.pdbx_seq_one_letter_code
_entity_poly.pdbx_strand_id
1 'polypeptide(L)' 'MTATENDTSQRQDWLREAAAAARAAIDMRQRAGREVPSWLRDAAAGRPTAGPDRIGS' A
#
# COMPACT_ATOMS: atom_id res chain seq x y z
N MET A 1 -5.94 16.89 -23.34
CA MET A 1 -6.33 16.29 -22.04
C MET A 1 -5.99 14.81 -22.11
N THR A 2 -5.11 14.17 -21.33
CA THR A 2 -3.88 14.54 -20.60
C THR A 2 -3.43 13.21 -19.95
N ALA A 3 -2.45 12.52 -20.55
CA ALA A 3 -1.98 11.22 -20.08
C ALA A 3 -1.45 11.25 -18.63
N THR A 4 -1.01 12.42 -18.17
CA THR A 4 -0.51 12.67 -16.81
C THR A 4 -1.60 12.63 -15.73
N GLU A 5 -2.82 13.04 -16.05
CA GLU A 5 -3.94 13.01 -15.09
C GLU A 5 -4.44 11.59 -14.85
N ASN A 6 -4.40 10.72 -15.87
CA ASN A 6 -4.79 9.32 -15.72
C ASN A 6 -3.80 8.51 -14.88
N ASP A 7 -2.49 8.70 -15.06
CA ASP A 7 -1.45 8.04 -14.25
C ASP A 7 -1.55 8.41 -12.76
N THR A 8 -1.76 9.70 -12.48
CA THR A 8 -1.86 10.20 -11.11
C THR A 8 -3.13 9.69 -10.41
N SER A 9 -4.26 9.65 -11.11
CA SER A 9 -5.52 9.10 -10.57
C SER A 9 -5.42 7.59 -10.32
N GLN A 10 -4.87 6.83 -11.28
CA GLN A 10 -4.64 5.39 -11.13
C GLN A 10 -3.72 5.08 -9.94
N ARG A 11 -2.67 5.88 -9.74
CA ARG A 11 -1.76 5.73 -8.60
C ARG A 11 -2.46 6.04 -7.27
N GLN A 12 -3.36 7.01 -7.25
CA GLN A 12 -4.16 7.33 -6.06
C GLN A 12 -5.18 6.23 -5.73
N ASP A 13 -5.83 5.65 -6.74
CA ASP A 13 -6.75 4.52 -6.56
C ASP A 13 -6.02 3.28 -6.05
N TRP A 14 -4.86 2.95 -6.63
CA TRP A 14 -4.02 1.85 -6.17
C TRP A 14 -3.55 2.05 -4.71
N LEU A 15 -3.15 3.26 -4.33
CA LEU A 15 -2.76 3.57 -2.95
C LEU A 15 -3.93 3.41 -1.96
N ARG A 16 -5.16 3.76 -2.36
CA ARG A 16 -6.37 3.58 -1.53
C ARG A 16 -6.69 2.10 -1.34
N GLU A 17 -6.64 1.30 -2.39
CA GLU A 17 -6.85 -0.14 -2.33
C GLU A 17 -5.77 -0.83 -1.48
N ALA A 18 -4.50 -0.47 -1.70
CA ALA A 18 -3.38 -0.98 -0.91
C ALA A 18 -3.54 -0.64 0.59
N ALA A 19 -4.02 0.55 0.93
CA ALA A 19 -4.29 0.93 2.31
C ALA A 19 -5.44 0.12 2.94
N ALA A 20 -6.51 -0.14 2.19
CA ALA A 20 -7.62 -0.97 2.64
C ALA A 20 -7.17 -2.43 2.88
N ALA A 21 -6.44 -3.00 1.92
CA ALA A 21 -5.88 -4.34 2.02
C ALA A 21 -4.90 -4.46 3.20
N ALA A 22 -4.04 -3.46 3.40
CA ALA A 22 -3.10 -3.43 4.51
C ALA A 22 -3.82 -3.40 5.86
N ARG A 23 -4.89 -2.60 6.02
CA ARG A 23 -5.70 -2.58 7.25
C ARG A 23 -6.34 -3.94 7.54
N ALA A 24 -6.86 -4.62 6.51
CA ALA A 24 -7.41 -5.97 6.66
C ALA A 24 -6.33 -6.99 7.09
N ALA A 25 -5.14 -6.91 6.48
CA ALA A 25 -4.01 -7.77 6.83
C ALA A 25 -3.49 -7.52 8.26
N ILE A 26 -3.54 -6.26 8.73
CA ILE A 26 -3.24 -5.89 10.12
C ILE A 26 -4.22 -6.55 11.08
N ASP A 27 -5.53 -6.47 10.82
CA ASP A 27 -6.56 -7.11 11.67
C ASP A 27 -6.36 -8.63 11.72
N MET A 28 -6.12 -9.26 10.57
CA MET A 28 -5.85 -10.70 10.49
C MET A 28 -4.60 -11.10 11.29
N ARG A 29 -3.50 -10.33 11.19
CA ARG A 29 -2.28 -10.61 11.98
C ARG A 29 -2.51 -10.44 13.47
N GLN A 30 -3.20 -9.39 13.88
CA GLN A 30 -3.53 -9.16 15.29
C GLN A 30 -4.35 -10.30 15.87
N ARG A 31 -5.39 -10.77 15.14
CA ARG A 31 -6.17 -11.95 15.55
C ARG A 31 -5.33 -13.22 15.62
N ALA A 32 -4.36 -13.36 14.73
CA ALA A 32 -3.44 -14.49 14.71
C ALA A 32 -2.31 -14.38 15.76
N GLY A 33 -2.25 -13.31 16.55
CA GLY A 33 -1.15 -13.04 17.50
C GLY A 33 0.20 -12.81 16.81
N ARG A 34 0.20 -12.43 15.53
CA ARG A 34 1.41 -12.21 14.72
C ARG A 34 1.78 -10.72 14.74
N GLU A 35 3.07 -10.45 14.84
CA GLU A 35 3.58 -9.09 14.78
C GLU A 35 3.26 -8.43 13.43
N VAL A 36 2.79 -7.19 13.48
CA VAL A 36 2.50 -6.37 12.29
C VAL A 36 3.79 -5.68 11.83
N PRO A 37 4.30 -5.97 10.63
CA PRO A 37 5.52 -5.37 10.14
C PRO A 37 5.32 -3.89 9.77
N SER A 38 6.38 -3.08 9.88
CA SER A 38 6.37 -1.63 9.67
C SER A 38 5.83 -1.23 8.29
N TRP A 39 6.30 -1.89 7.22
CA TRP A 39 5.82 -1.64 5.86
C TRP A 39 4.30 -1.81 5.73
N LEU A 40 3.68 -2.73 6.48
CA LEU A 40 2.23 -2.93 6.43
C LEU A 40 1.49 -1.79 7.14
N ARG A 41 2.08 -1.21 8.20
CA ARG A 41 1.56 0.00 8.85
C ARG A 41 1.65 1.21 7.94
N ASP A 42 2.77 1.36 7.24
CA ASP A 42 2.97 2.43 6.25
C ASP A 42 1.96 2.32 5.10
N ALA A 43 1.73 1.10 4.59
CA ALA A 43 0.71 0.85 3.58
C ALA A 43 -0.69 1.19 4.10
N ALA A 44 -1.04 0.79 5.32
CA ALA A 44 -2.34 1.10 5.94
C ALA A 44 -2.58 2.61 6.18
N ALA A 45 -1.49 3.37 6.36
CA ALA A 45 -1.49 4.82 6.44
C ALA A 45 -1.62 5.51 5.07
N GLY A 46 -1.68 4.74 3.98
CA GLY A 46 -1.72 5.27 2.61
C GLY A 46 -0.41 5.94 2.21
N ARG A 47 0.67 5.71 2.95
CA ARG A 47 1.99 6.15 2.51
C ARG A 47 2.40 5.25 1.34
N PRO A 48 3.04 5.82 0.30
CA PRO A 48 3.74 5.00 -0.66
C PRO A 48 4.81 4.24 0.10
N THR A 49 4.49 3.00 0.45
CA THR A 49 5.52 2.02 0.68
C THR A 49 6.21 1.92 -0.65
N ALA A 50 7.54 2.10 -0.65
CA ALA A 50 8.31 1.57 -1.75
C ALA A 50 8.04 0.05 -1.73
N GLY A 51 6.98 -0.38 -2.44
CA GLY A 51 6.94 -1.72 -3.00
C GLY A 51 8.28 -1.91 -3.69
N PRO A 52 8.91 -3.08 -3.53
CA PRO A 52 10.33 -3.28 -3.76
C PRO A 52 10.73 -2.41 -4.93
N ASP A 53 11.48 -1.35 -4.60
CA ASP A 53 12.13 -0.54 -5.59
C ASP A 53 12.65 -1.52 -6.63
N ARG A 54 12.36 -1.28 -7.91
CA ARG A 54 12.84 -2.12 -8.99
C ARG A 54 14.37 -1.98 -8.98
N ILE A 55 15.02 -2.69 -8.06
CA ILE A 55 16.46 -2.81 -7.94
C ILE A 55 16.85 -3.65 -9.15
N GLY A 56 17.32 -2.96 -10.18
CA GLY A 56 18.11 -3.51 -11.27
C GLY A 56 17.33 -4.19 -12.39
N SER A 57 17.30 -3.55 -13.56
CA SER A 57 17.71 -4.16 -14.84
C SER A 57 18.05 -3.04 -15.82
#